data_AF-A0A2A8HG05-F1
#
_entry.id   AF-A0A2A8HG05-F1
#
_cell.length_a   1.000
_cell.length_b   1.000
_cell.length_c   1.000
_cell.angle_alpha   90.00
_cell.angle_beta   90.00
_cell.angle_gamma   90.00
#
_symmetry.space_group_name_H-M   'P 1'
#
loop_
_entity.id
_entity.type
_entity.pdbx_description
1 polymer ?
#
loop_
_entity_poly.entity_id
_entity_poly.type
_entity_poly.pdbx_seq_one_letter_code
_entity_poly.pdbx_strand_id
1 'polypeptide(L)'
;MHPKQICIDVQSMGAKLILDGNDLFIENPEKIGPEVELVIKEYKLRIVKYLQGNYSEQEHAVKQTVDKIINFFIGIEQDMNPKINDWFNNDEGAARLVMELTLNFSLNGWLYVKKSVANYENKLTDELSLNLYNRAMTYFKKGAPK
;
A
#
# COMPACT_ATOMS: atom_id res chain seq x y z
N MET A 1 1.20 -4.59 2.81
CA MET A 1 1.68 -5.99 2.74
C MET A 1 2.25 -6.29 1.35
N HIS A 2 3.24 -7.18 1.21
CA HIS A 2 3.78 -7.56 -0.11
C HIS A 2 2.89 -8.61 -0.79
N PRO A 3 2.45 -8.45 -2.05
CA PRO A 3 1.60 -9.42 -2.74
C PRO A 3 2.23 -10.82 -2.86
N LYS A 4 3.53 -10.91 -3.16
CA LYS A 4 4.32 -12.14 -3.06
C LYS A 4 4.13 -12.90 -1.73
N GLN A 5 4.19 -12.20 -0.60
CA GLN A 5 4.03 -12.84 0.71
C GLN A 5 2.61 -13.41 0.86
N ILE A 6 1.58 -12.67 0.45
CA ILE A 6 0.20 -13.15 0.45
C ILE A 6 0.07 -14.44 -0.39
N CYS A 7 0.66 -14.48 -1.58
CA CYS A 7 0.66 -15.69 -2.41
C CYS A 7 1.36 -16.88 -1.73
N ILE A 8 2.51 -16.65 -1.07
CA ILE A 8 3.25 -17.69 -0.35
C ILE A 8 2.43 -18.21 0.84
N ASP A 9 1.82 -17.32 1.62
CA ASP A 9 1.04 -17.68 2.79
C ASP A 9 -0.18 -18.51 2.38
N VAL A 10 -0.91 -18.10 1.33
CA VAL A 10 -2.04 -18.86 0.76
C VAL A 10 -1.58 -20.24 0.26
N GLN A 11 -0.43 -20.30 -0.41
CA GLN A 11 0.15 -21.57 -0.86
C GLN A 11 0.51 -22.51 0.29
N SER A 12 1.04 -21.96 1.39
CA SER A 12 1.38 -22.75 2.58
C SER A 12 0.15 -23.40 3.23
N MET A 13 -1.05 -22.84 3.02
CA MET A 13 -2.33 -23.38 3.50
C MET A 13 -2.92 -24.45 2.57
N GLY A 14 -2.32 -24.68 1.40
CA GLY A 14 -2.82 -25.64 0.40
C GLY A 14 -3.81 -25.06 -0.62
N ALA A 15 -4.00 -23.74 -0.62
CA ALA A 15 -4.74 -23.01 -1.63
C ALA A 15 -3.78 -22.33 -2.62
N LYS A 16 -4.28 -21.76 -3.72
CA LYS A 16 -3.45 -20.98 -4.64
C LYS A 16 -4.23 -19.82 -5.24
N LEU A 17 -3.56 -18.68 -5.39
CA LEU A 17 -4.10 -17.54 -6.14
C LEU A 17 -3.71 -17.68 -7.61
N ILE A 18 -4.71 -17.70 -8.49
CA ILE A 18 -4.53 -17.81 -9.94
C ILE A 18 -5.23 -16.66 -10.65
N LEU A 19 -4.74 -16.33 -11.85
CA LEU A 19 -5.41 -15.39 -12.74
C LEU A 19 -6.07 -16.15 -13.89
N ASP A 20 -7.31 -15.77 -14.18
CA ASP A 20 -7.94 -16.02 -15.48
C ASP A 20 -8.24 -14.65 -16.11
N GLY A 21 -7.43 -14.29 -17.11
CA GLY A 21 -7.37 -12.91 -17.62
C GLY A 21 -6.97 -11.91 -16.53
N ASN A 22 -7.88 -11.01 -16.18
CA ASN A 22 -7.70 -10.01 -15.11
C ASN A 22 -8.41 -10.39 -13.79
N ASP A 23 -9.11 -11.52 -13.78
CA ASP A 23 -9.86 -11.96 -12.62
C ASP A 23 -9.02 -12.87 -11.74
N LEU A 24 -9.09 -12.63 -10.43
CA LEU A 24 -8.33 -13.34 -9.39
C LEU A 24 -9.21 -14.42 -8.78
N PHE A 25 -8.76 -15.66 -8.85
CA PHE A 25 -9.44 -16.82 -8.27
C PHE A 25 -8.58 -17.49 -7.20
N ILE A 26 -9.24 -18.20 -6.30
CA ILE A 26 -8.64 -19.00 -5.24
C ILE A 26 -8.91 -20.46 -5.58
N GLU A 27 -7.87 -21.21 -5.92
CA GLU A 27 -7.94 -22.67 -5.99
C GLU A 27 -7.94 -23.25 -4.57
N ASN A 28 -8.79 -24.26 -4.34
CA ASN A 28 -9.05 -24.88 -3.03
C ASN A 28 -9.44 -23.84 -1.95
N PRO A 29 -10.50 -23.02 -2.17
CA PRO A 29 -10.88 -21.94 -1.26
C PRO A 29 -11.27 -22.45 0.14
N GLU A 30 -11.68 -23.71 0.28
CA GLU A 30 -11.98 -24.34 1.56
C GLU A 30 -10.76 -24.50 2.49
N LYS A 31 -9.54 -24.27 1.98
CA LYS A 31 -8.28 -24.36 2.73
C LYS A 31 -7.87 -23.07 3.43
N ILE A 32 -8.54 -21.95 3.17
CA ILE A 32 -8.22 -20.66 3.78
C ILE A 32 -9.35 -20.17 4.68
N GLY A 33 -8.99 -19.45 5.74
CA GLY A 33 -9.96 -18.82 6.63
C GLY A 33 -10.55 -17.52 6.06
N PRO A 34 -11.73 -17.07 6.56
CA PRO A 34 -12.36 -15.82 6.13
C PRO A 34 -11.46 -14.59 6.26
N GLU A 35 -10.59 -14.55 7.27
CA GLU A 35 -9.62 -13.48 7.49
C GLU A 35 -8.58 -13.37 6.37
N VAL A 36 -8.14 -14.51 5.84
CA VAL A 36 -7.21 -14.56 4.70
C VAL A 36 -7.92 -14.09 3.43
N GLU A 37 -9.17 -14.50 3.24
CA GLU A 37 -9.99 -14.05 2.12
C GLU A 37 -10.20 -12.52 2.15
N LEU A 38 -10.40 -11.93 3.33
CA LEU A 38 -10.51 -10.48 3.49
C LEU A 38 -9.21 -9.77 3.09
N VAL A 39 -8.05 -10.29 3.50
CA VAL A 39 -6.75 -9.74 3.09
C VAL A 39 -6.57 -9.84 1.57
N ILE A 40 -6.90 -10.98 0.95
CA ILE A 40 -6.82 -11.15 -0.51
C ILE A 40 -7.71 -10.12 -1.21
N LYS A 41 -8.96 -9.94 -0.74
CA LYS A 41 -9.90 -8.96 -1.27
C LYS A 41 -9.36 -7.54 -1.14
N GLU A 42 -8.80 -7.19 0.01
CA GLU A 42 -8.27 -5.86 0.30
C GLU A 42 -7.04 -5.49 -0.55
N TYR A 43 -6.21 -6.47 -0.90
CA TYR A 43 -5.00 -6.28 -1.70
C TYR A 43 -5.14 -6.74 -3.16
N LYS A 44 -6.35 -7.04 -3.63
CA LYS A 44 -6.62 -7.66 -4.94
C LYS A 44 -5.86 -6.99 -6.08
N LEU A 45 -5.92 -5.67 -6.22
CA LEU A 45 -5.27 -4.97 -7.34
C LEU A 45 -3.76 -5.19 -7.38
N ARG A 46 -3.09 -5.11 -6.22
CA ARG A 46 -1.63 -5.33 -6.11
C ARG A 46 -1.27 -6.81 -6.34
N ILE A 47 -2.12 -7.74 -5.89
CA ILE A 47 -1.94 -9.18 -6.14
C ILE A 47 -2.05 -9.47 -7.64
N VAL A 48 -3.07 -8.92 -8.32
CA VAL A 48 -3.25 -9.08 -9.77
C VAL A 48 -2.03 -8.52 -10.52
N LYS A 49 -1.59 -7.29 -10.21
CA LYS A 49 -0.36 -6.72 -10.79
C LYS A 49 0.85 -7.64 -10.60
N TYR A 50 1.02 -8.21 -9.41
CA TYR A 50 2.12 -9.12 -9.10
C TYR A 50 2.07 -10.42 -9.90
N LEU A 51 0.90 -11.07 -9.97
CA LEU A 51 0.72 -12.31 -10.72
C LEU A 51 0.86 -12.10 -12.25
N GLN A 52 0.61 -10.88 -12.74
CA GLN A 52 0.89 -10.49 -14.12
C GLN A 52 2.38 -10.21 -14.40
N GLY A 53 3.24 -10.21 -13.38
CA GLY A 53 4.65 -9.82 -13.50
C GLY A 53 4.89 -8.30 -13.54
N ASN A 54 3.85 -7.51 -13.31
CA ASN A 54 3.88 -6.04 -13.38
C ASN A 54 4.00 -5.39 -11.99
N TYR A 55 4.68 -6.03 -11.04
CA TYR A 55 4.90 -5.50 -9.70
C TYR A 55 6.36 -5.67 -9.30
N SER A 56 7.13 -4.59 -9.42
CA SER A 56 8.57 -4.60 -9.13
C SER A 56 8.87 -4.43 -7.64
N GLU A 57 10.08 -4.80 -7.22
CA GLU A 57 10.59 -4.50 -5.87
C GLU A 57 10.59 -2.99 -5.56
N GLN A 58 10.87 -2.15 -6.57
CA GLN A 58 10.82 -0.70 -6.42
C GLN A 58 9.38 -0.22 -6.20
N GLU A 59 8.41 -0.74 -6.96
CA GLU A 59 7.00 -0.43 -6.74
C GLU A 59 6.57 -0.88 -5.35
N HIS A 60 7.01 -2.06 -4.90
CA HIS A 60 6.75 -2.52 -3.54
C HIS A 60 7.28 -1.54 -2.47
N ALA A 61 8.53 -1.10 -2.61
CA ALA A 61 9.16 -0.17 -1.67
C ALA A 61 8.39 1.17 -1.60
N VAL A 62 7.95 1.69 -2.74
CA VAL A 62 7.11 2.89 -2.82
C VAL A 62 5.80 2.65 -2.07
N LYS A 63 5.06 1.59 -2.42
CA LYS A 63 3.75 1.30 -1.83
C LYS A 63 3.83 1.05 -0.33
N GLN A 64 4.80 0.27 0.13
CA GLN A 64 4.98 0.00 1.56
C GLN A 64 5.30 1.27 2.36
N THR A 65 6.12 2.16 1.81
CA THR A 65 6.46 3.42 2.48
C THR A 65 5.25 4.36 2.52
N VAL A 66 4.53 4.47 1.42
CA VAL A 66 3.33 5.31 1.30
C VAL A 66 2.21 4.81 2.21
N ASP A 67 1.98 3.49 2.29
CA ASP A 67 1.00 2.90 3.21
C ASP A 67 1.28 3.33 4.66
N LYS A 68 2.55 3.31 5.10
CA LYS A 68 2.96 3.76 6.45
C LYS A 68 2.70 5.26 6.65
N ILE A 69 3.03 6.08 5.65
CA ILE A 69 2.81 7.54 5.71
C ILE A 69 1.31 7.85 5.80
N ILE A 70 0.48 7.16 5.02
CA ILE A 70 -0.98 7.33 5.05
C ILE A 70 -1.53 6.87 6.39
N ASN A 71 -1.15 5.70 6.90
CA ASN A 71 -1.58 5.19 8.20
C ASN A 71 -1.24 6.16 9.34
N PHE A 72 -0.05 6.76 9.31
CA PHE A 72 0.33 7.82 10.24
C PHE A 72 -0.56 9.06 10.08
N PHE A 73 -0.73 9.54 8.85
CA PHE A 73 -1.51 10.75 8.54
C PHE A 73 -2.99 10.65 8.99
N ILE A 74 -3.60 9.47 8.86
CA ILE A 74 -5.00 9.23 9.27
C ILE A 74 -5.15 8.75 10.73
N GLY A 75 -4.05 8.57 11.46
CA GLY A 75 -4.05 8.19 12.88
C GLY A 75 -4.40 6.72 13.16
N ILE A 76 -4.10 5.80 12.23
CA ILE A 76 -4.34 4.36 12.40
C ILE A 76 -3.19 3.65 13.11
N GLU A 77 -1.97 4.18 13.06
CA GLU A 77 -0.85 3.72 13.89
C GLU A 77 -0.87 4.48 15.22
N GLN A 78 -1.24 3.78 16.31
CA GLN A 78 -1.47 4.39 17.62
C GLN A 78 -0.19 4.84 18.36
N ASP A 79 1.00 4.46 17.86
CA ASP A 79 2.26 5.05 18.31
C ASP A 79 2.71 6.12 17.29
N MET A 80 2.81 7.36 17.74
CA MET A 80 3.32 8.48 16.94
C MET A 80 4.66 8.09 16.32
N ASN A 81 4.75 8.09 14.99
CA ASN A 81 6.02 7.90 14.29
C ASN A 81 6.80 9.24 14.31
N PRO A 82 7.79 9.42 15.20
CA PRO A 82 8.44 10.72 15.38
C PRO A 82 9.17 11.18 14.13
N LYS A 83 9.62 10.24 13.27
CA LYS A 83 10.31 10.58 12.02
C LYS A 83 9.37 11.17 10.99
N ILE A 84 8.17 10.59 10.83
CA ILE A 84 7.18 11.11 9.88
C ILE A 84 6.63 12.44 10.41
N ASN A 85 6.38 12.54 11.72
CA ASN A 85 5.95 13.80 12.35
C ASN A 85 6.97 14.93 12.15
N ASP A 86 8.25 14.68 12.46
CA ASP A 86 9.34 15.62 12.24
C ASP A 86 9.44 16.01 10.76
N TRP A 87 9.38 15.05 9.85
CA TRP A 87 9.41 15.33 8.42
C TRP A 87 8.26 16.24 7.97
N PHE A 88 7.02 15.98 8.39
CA PHE A 88 5.89 16.85 8.05
C PHE A 88 5.99 18.25 8.64
N ASN A 89 6.64 18.42 9.80
CA ASN A 89 6.88 19.74 10.39
C ASN A 89 7.99 20.54 9.66
N ASN A 90 8.89 19.85 8.93
CA ASN A 90 10.01 20.48 8.24
C ASN A 90 9.87 20.50 6.71
N ASP A 91 8.85 19.83 6.16
CA ASP A 91 8.56 19.76 4.73
C ASP A 91 7.07 19.94 4.45
N GLU A 92 6.63 21.20 4.34
CA GLU A 92 5.23 21.54 4.01
C GLU A 92 4.78 20.89 2.69
N GLY A 93 5.68 20.76 1.72
CA GLY A 93 5.35 20.13 0.45
C GLY A 93 5.06 18.64 0.60
N ALA A 94 5.66 17.95 1.57
CA ALA A 94 5.31 16.57 1.89
C ALA A 94 3.91 16.47 2.52
N ALA A 95 3.57 17.38 3.44
CA ALA A 95 2.24 17.43 4.05
C ALA A 95 1.15 17.69 2.99
N ARG A 96 1.37 18.65 2.09
CA ARG A 96 0.45 18.91 0.97
C ARG A 96 0.29 17.72 0.04
N LEU A 97 1.39 17.01 -0.24
CA LEU A 97 1.38 15.86 -1.14
C LEU A 97 0.63 14.66 -0.55
N VAL A 98 0.73 14.38 0.76
CA VAL A 98 -0.08 13.32 1.38
C VAL A 98 -1.56 13.70 1.43
N MET A 99 -1.90 14.99 1.62
CA MET A 99 -3.29 15.47 1.52
C MET A 99 -3.85 15.27 0.10
N GLU A 100 -3.09 15.63 -0.93
CA GLU A 100 -3.48 15.43 -2.32
C GLU A 100 -3.64 13.94 -2.66
N LEU A 101 -2.69 13.11 -2.23
CA LEU A 101 -2.74 11.66 -2.46
C LEU A 101 -3.96 11.01 -1.81
N THR A 102 -4.25 11.34 -0.55
CA THR A 102 -5.41 10.79 0.17
C THR A 102 -6.74 11.28 -0.39
N LEU A 103 -6.82 12.53 -0.86
CA LEU A 103 -7.97 13.02 -1.62
C LEU A 103 -8.18 12.19 -2.90
N ASN A 104 -7.13 11.93 -3.67
CA ASN A 104 -7.23 11.15 -4.90
C ASN A 104 -7.62 9.68 -4.64
N PHE A 105 -7.17 9.07 -3.55
CA PHE A 105 -7.70 7.77 -3.12
C PHE A 105 -9.20 7.85 -2.83
N SER A 106 -9.66 8.89 -2.13
CA SER A 106 -11.08 9.09 -1.85
C SER A 106 -11.90 9.24 -3.13
N LEU A 107 -11.42 10.03 -4.10
CA LEU A 107 -12.04 10.18 -5.41
C LEU A 107 -12.09 8.85 -6.20
N ASN A 108 -11.16 7.93 -5.96
CA ASN A 108 -11.15 6.58 -6.51
C ASN A 108 -12.05 5.59 -5.74
N GLY A 109 -12.76 6.02 -4.70
CA GLY A 109 -13.69 5.19 -3.93
C GLY A 109 -13.18 4.72 -2.56
N TRP A 110 -12.03 5.21 -2.09
CA TRP A 110 -11.55 4.93 -0.74
C TRP A 110 -12.34 5.74 0.30
N LEU A 111 -13.50 5.20 0.71
CA LEU A 111 -14.42 5.87 1.65
C LEU A 111 -14.20 5.48 3.11
N TYR A 112 -13.56 4.33 3.36
CA TYR A 112 -13.34 3.80 4.69
C TYR A 112 -11.86 3.86 5.01
N VAL A 113 -11.43 4.90 5.72
CA VAL A 113 -10.01 5.18 6.00
C VAL A 113 -9.28 4.04 6.71
N LYS A 114 -10.01 3.13 7.38
CA LYS A 114 -9.44 1.93 8.01
C LYS A 114 -9.03 0.82 7.06
N LYS A 115 -9.47 0.87 5.80
CA LYS A 115 -9.11 -0.10 4.77
C LYS A 115 -7.84 0.33 4.05
N SER A 116 -7.08 -0.62 3.53
CA SER A 116 -5.96 -0.39 2.65
C SER A 116 -6.37 0.42 1.42
N VAL A 117 -5.45 1.27 0.96
CA VAL A 117 -5.60 2.02 -0.29
C VAL A 117 -5.36 1.17 -1.54
N ALA A 118 -4.88 -0.07 -1.39
CA ALA A 118 -4.39 -0.91 -2.48
C ALA A 118 -5.35 -1.06 -3.67
N ASN A 119 -6.66 -1.17 -3.44
CA ASN A 119 -7.66 -1.31 -4.51
C ASN A 119 -8.10 0.01 -5.15
N TYR A 120 -7.62 1.14 -4.64
CA TYR A 120 -7.99 2.48 -5.09
C TYR A 120 -6.83 3.17 -5.80
N GLU A 121 -5.80 2.40 -6.15
CA GLU A 121 -4.63 2.87 -6.88
C GLU A 121 -4.93 2.99 -8.37
N ASN A 122 -4.48 4.09 -8.96
CA ASN A 122 -4.47 4.37 -10.39
C ASN A 122 -3.19 5.12 -10.78
N LYS A 123 -3.05 5.45 -12.06
CA LYS A 123 -1.89 6.16 -12.61
C LYS A 123 -1.52 7.43 -11.84
N LEU A 124 -2.50 8.28 -11.50
CA LEU A 124 -2.26 9.52 -10.77
C LEU A 124 -1.77 9.24 -9.35
N THR A 125 -2.43 8.33 -8.62
CA THR A 125 -1.97 7.97 -7.27
C THR A 125 -0.61 7.27 -7.29
N ASP A 126 -0.26 6.56 -8.37
CA ASP A 126 1.05 5.93 -8.54
C ASP A 126 2.14 7.01 -8.70
N GLU A 127 1.89 8.04 -9.51
CA GLU A 127 2.79 9.19 -9.70
C GLU A 127 2.96 9.99 -8.39
N LEU A 128 1.86 10.31 -7.70
CA LEU A 128 1.88 11.00 -6.41
C LEU A 128 2.60 10.16 -5.33
N SER A 129 2.37 8.85 -5.30
CA SER A 129 3.04 7.92 -4.38
C SER A 129 4.56 7.92 -4.59
N LEU A 130 5.01 7.88 -5.85
CA LEU A 130 6.43 7.92 -6.18
C LEU A 130 7.07 9.26 -5.77
N ASN A 131 6.38 10.37 -6.00
CA ASN A 131 6.84 11.69 -5.57
C ASN A 131 6.97 11.77 -4.04
N LEU A 132 5.97 11.26 -3.32
CA LEU A 132 5.97 11.26 -1.85
C LEU A 132 7.10 10.38 -1.30
N TYR A 133 7.28 9.19 -1.87
CA TYR A 133 8.39 8.30 -1.56
C TYR A 133 9.75 8.97 -1.77
N ASN A 134 9.96 9.62 -2.93
CA ASN A 134 11.23 10.28 -3.24
C ASN A 134 11.55 11.41 -2.25
N ARG A 135 10.54 12.20 -1.84
CA ARG A 135 10.71 13.23 -0.80
C ARG A 135 11.06 12.60 0.55
N ALA A 136 10.34 11.56 0.96
CA ALA A 136 10.60 10.81 2.19
C ALA A 136 12.05 10.29 2.23
N MET A 137 12.47 9.61 1.16
CA MET A 137 13.83 9.07 1.05
C MET A 137 14.88 10.17 1.06
N THR A 138 14.61 11.33 0.45
CA THR A 138 15.52 12.48 0.48
C THR A 138 15.67 13.05 1.88
N TYR A 139 14.57 13.20 2.62
CA TYR A 139 14.59 13.71 4.00
C TYR A 139 15.30 12.73 4.94
N PHE A 140 14.89 11.45 4.93
CA PHE A 140 15.43 10.45 5.85
C PHE A 140 16.90 10.08 5.58
N LYS A 141 17.39 10.23 4.34
CA LYS A 141 18.82 10.03 4.03
C LYS A 141 19.72 11.16 4.53
N LYS A 142 19.21 12.38 4.71
CA LYS A 142 20.01 13.52 5.18
C LYS A 142 20.35 13.44 6.69
N GLY A 143 19.76 12.48 7.41
CA GLY A 143 19.75 12.46 8.87
C GLY A 143 18.79 13.53 9.38
N ALA A 144 17.94 13.17 10.34
CA ALA A 144 17.10 14.16 11.01
C ALA A 144 18.00 15.31 11.52
N PRO A 145 17.60 16.59 11.38
CA PRO A 145 18.35 17.67 12.00
C PRO A 145 18.49 17.36 13.50
N LYS A 146 19.73 17.46 14.00
CA LYS A 146 20.06 17.24 15.42
C LYS A 146 19.41 18.29 16.31
#